data_AF-A0A957W8R8-F1
#
_entry.id   AF-A0A957W8R8-F1
#
_cell.length_a   1.000
_cell.length_b   1.000
_cell.length_c   1.000
_cell.angle_alpha   90.00
_cell.angle_beta   90.00
_cell.angle_gamma   90.00
#
_symmetry.space_group_name_H-M   'P 1'
#
loop_
_entity.id
_entity.type
_entity.pdbx_description
1 polymer ?
#
loop_
_entity_poly.entity_id
_entity_poly.type
_entity_poly.pdbx_seq_one_letter_code
_entity_poly.pdbx_strand_id
1 'polypeptide(L)' 'MPALSSFDYAIVRVVPNVERGEFLNAGVILFCRTRRFLGASIELDRQRLAALA' A
#
# COMPACT_ATOMS: atom_id res chain seq x y z
N MET A 1 -4.41 -15.01 27.15
CA MET A 1 -4.05 -13.83 26.34
C MET A 1 -3.75 -14.29 24.92
N PRO A 2 -4.23 -13.62 23.86
CA PRO A 2 -3.93 -14.02 22.49
C PRO A 2 -2.44 -13.82 22.21
N ALA A 3 -1.83 -14.76 21.49
CA ALA A 3 -0.44 -14.64 21.06
C ALA A 3 -0.31 -13.50 20.02
N LEU A 4 0.69 -12.64 20.22
CA LEU A 4 1.04 -11.62 19.23
C LEU A 4 1.56 -12.31 17.95
N SER A 5 1.22 -11.73 16.79
CA SER A 5 1.71 -12.19 15.48
C SER A 5 2.41 -11.03 14.79
N SER A 6 3.55 -11.30 14.17
CA SER A 6 4.23 -10.30 13.34
C SER A 6 3.49 -10.13 12.02
N PHE A 7 3.40 -8.89 11.56
CA PHE A 7 2.91 -8.53 10.24
C PHE A 7 3.99 -7.75 9.52
N ASP A 8 4.32 -8.20 8.31
CA ASP A 8 5.11 -7.43 7.36
C ASP A 8 4.15 -6.68 6.44
N TYR A 9 4.51 -5.48 6.02
CA TYR A 9 3.70 -4.71 5.10
C TYR A 9 4.55 -4.02 4.03
N ALA A 10 3.94 -3.85 2.87
CA ALA A 10 4.48 -3.04 1.78
C ALA A 10 3.42 -2.04 1.32
N ILE A 11 3.81 -0.78 1.14
CA ILE A 11 2.93 0.24 0.59
C ILE A 11 2.95 0.16 -0.94
N VAL A 12 1.77 0.11 -1.54
CA VAL A 12 1.62 0.26 -2.99
C VAL A 12 1.47 1.75 -3.29
N ARG A 13 2.34 2.26 -4.17
CA ARG A 13 2.44 3.68 -4.50
C ARG A 13 2.41 3.87 -6.01
N VAL A 14 1.63 4.85 -6.45
CA VAL A 14 1.60 5.33 -7.83
C VAL A 14 2.55 6.51 -7.93
N VAL A 15 3.38 6.53 -8.97
CA VAL A 15 4.35 7.59 -9.26
C VAL A 15 3.96 8.16 -10.63
N PRO A 16 3.15 9.24 -10.68
CA PRO A 16 2.67 9.80 -11.95
C PRO A 16 3.79 10.46 -12.75
N ASN A 17 4.77 11.08 -12.07
CA ASN A 17 5.94 11.68 -12.70
C ASN A 17 7.20 11.40 -11.85
N VAL A 18 8.12 10.63 -12.41
CA VAL A 18 9.35 10.21 -11.73
C VAL A 18 10.33 11.37 -11.57
N GLU A 19 10.48 12.21 -12.59
CA GLU A 19 11.44 13.33 -12.60
C GLU A 19 11.06 14.39 -11.56
N ARG A 20 9.76 14.67 -11.43
CA ARG A 20 9.22 15.58 -10.41
C ARG A 20 9.19 14.97 -9.00
N GLY A 21 9.51 13.69 -8.85
CA GLY A 21 9.52 12.99 -7.57
C GLY A 21 8.12 12.80 -6.96
N GLU A 22 7.07 12.78 -7.78
CA GLU A 22 5.70 12.74 -7.30
C GLU A 22 5.25 11.35 -6.90
N PHE A 23 4.36 11.27 -5.92
CA PHE A 23 3.77 10.00 -5.55
C PHE A 23 2.43 10.11 -4.82
N LEU A 24 1.63 9.06 -4.95
CA LEU A 24 0.41 8.86 -4.19
C LEU A 24 0.38 7.41 -3.67
N ASN A 25 0.14 7.23 -2.37
CA ASN A 25 -0.11 5.89 -1.83
C ASN A 25 -1.49 5.42 -2.31
N ALA A 26 -1.54 4.21 -2.88
CA ALA A 26 -2.74 3.63 -3.47
C ALA A 26 -3.17 2.34 -2.75
N GLY A 27 -2.41 1.87 -1.77
CA GLY A 27 -2.80 0.71 -0.98
C GLY A 27 -1.67 0.10 -0.16
N VAL A 28 -1.96 -1.08 0.38
CA VAL A 28 -1.05 -1.83 1.24
C VAL A 28 -1.19 -3.33 0.95
N ILE A 29 -0.06 -4.03 1.00
CA ILE A 29 0.01 -5.48 1.06
C ILE A 29 0.43 -5.85 2.48
N LEU A 30 -0.30 -6.78 3.09
CA LEU A 30 -0.06 -7.29 4.45
C LEU A 30 0.23 -8.79 4.37
N PHE A 31 1.30 -9.21 5.03
CA PHE A 31 1.70 -10.60 5.13
C PHE A 31 1.89 -11.00 6.59
N CYS A 32 1.35 -12.16 6.96
CA CYS A 32 1.57 -12.77 8.27
C CYS A 32 1.74 -14.27 8.12
N ARG A 33 2.98 -14.74 8.26
CA ARG A 33 3.32 -16.17 8.12
C ARG A 33 2.63 -17.05 9.15
N THR A 34 2.60 -16.64 10.43
CA THR A 34 2.01 -17.44 11.52
C THR A 34 0.51 -17.64 11.36
N ARG A 35 -0.17 -16.69 10.71
CA ARG A 35 -1.61 -16.75 10.42
C ARG A 35 -1.92 -17.27 9.02
N ARG A 36 -0.91 -17.63 8.23
CA ARG A 36 -1.04 -17.97 6.79
C ARG A 36 -1.86 -16.93 6.02
N PHE A 37 -1.68 -15.67 6.37
CA PHE A 37 -2.42 -14.56 5.80
C PHE A 37 -1.56 -13.81 4.79
N LEU A 38 -2.13 -13.58 3.62
CA LEU A 38 -1.64 -12.64 2.62
C LEU A 38 -2.86 -11.88 2.10
N GLY A 39 -2.82 -10.56 2.20
CA GLY A 39 -3.91 -9.71 1.74
C GLY A 39 -3.38 -8.42 1.12
N ALA A 40 -4.17 -7.85 0.23
CA ALA A 40 -3.92 -6.54 -0.33
C ALA A 40 -5.21 -5.72 -0.27
N SER A 41 -5.08 -4.44 0.06
CA SER A 41 -6.16 -3.46 -0.04
C SER A 41 -5.66 -2.32 -0.91
N ILE A 42 -6.32 -2.12 -2.04
CA ILE A 42 -5.96 -1.11 -3.04
C ILE A 42 -7.16 -0.21 -3.26
N GLU A 43 -6.96 1.09 -3.08
CA GLU A 43 -7.95 2.13 -3.36
C GLU A 43 -7.21 3.34 -3.92
N LEU A 44 -7.55 3.71 -5.16
CA LEU A 44 -6.92 4.82 -5.85
C LEU A 44 -7.95 5.91 -6.12
N ASP A 45 -7.76 7.04 -5.47
CA ASP A 45 -8.47 8.28 -5.80
C ASP A 45 -7.91 8.83 -7.12
N ARG A 46 -8.70 8.66 -8.18
CA ARG A 46 -8.36 9.13 -9.53
C ARG A 46 -8.33 10.64 -9.64
N GLN A 47 -9.18 11.36 -8.91
CA GLN A 47 -9.19 12.82 -8.93
C GLN A 47 -7.94 13.37 -8.27
N ARG A 48 -7.55 12.79 -7.13
CA ARG A 48 -6.32 13.16 -6.44
C ARG A 48 -5.06 12.82 -7.25
N LEU A 49 -5.06 11.69 -7.95
CA LEU A 49 -3.96 11.35 -8.85
C LEU A 49 -3.84 12.35 -10.01
N ALA A 50 -4.97 12.72 -10.62
CA ALA A 50 -5.00 13.69 -11.72
C ALA A 50 -4.58 15.10 -11.29
N ALA A 51 -4.69 15.44 -10.00
CA ALA A 51 -4.22 16.71 -9.46
C ALA A 51 -2.70 16.77 -9.23
N LEU A 52 -2.02 15.62 -9.22
CA LEU A 52 -0.55 15.53 -9.13
C LEU A 52 0.09 15.52 -10.53
N ALA A 53 -0.51 14.77 -11.46
CA ALA A 53 0.01 14.50 -12.81
C ALA A 53 0.18 15.76 -13.68
#